data_AF-A0A0L0G6W9-F1
#
_entry.id   AF-A0A0L0G6W9-F1
#
_cell.length_a   1.000
_cell.length_b   1.000
_cell.length_c   1.000
_cell.angle_alpha   90.00
_cell.angle_beta   90.00
_cell.angle_gamma   90.00
#
_symmetry.space_group_name_H-M   'P 1'
#
loop_
_entity.id
_entity.type
_entity.pdbx_description
1 polymer ?
#
loop_
_entity_poly.entity_id
_entity_poly.type
_entity_poly.pdbx_seq_one_letter_code
_entity_poly.pdbx_strand_id
1 'polypeptide(L)'
;MLHDLLPYQYKKKLANTEARIENFGEDLADSVVLATVIRQIKANPELENIAFIENLNARAQVIATTVNSMCSNVGGSTWASAEDIQNGNQENVEALVASLFYNFLSINMPTEAEIDELYKDIDGFKEQLRSCRVCREQYLVKIKWLENDVESLNRRKEELEAGITEREGDHADTSARCEAMVTEKEGEMKRIAEAITMLENDLTNKLEQLTTINKDQKSMEESKDAIVQANKNRIFELEGKVAALKAGNTHMKDLLDGKGTSAAELQAALALSAKMSAEKSRVVMEYLTKVGNLLDTIIEQLPERHCADHTGSADGSATDTTNDSENTTEGTVSAEGNAIPRSESVSEVNGDYLEEKARLRQNRDLQMKVLEGLAEQLNEGKQKTADHIENERVRLEELQRAVADYLQEGQADAMDGIANMKRFLGLMIEKAKKQAMQIGTLEFTIEKKNQLNDVMAEKVKQIAEEQMKKGNILKNMKRNRRTSKRNTAATGSE
;
A
#
# COMPACT_ATOMS: atom_id res chain seq x y z
N MET A 1 94.50 3.60 83.85
CA MET A 1 93.60 2.59 84.42
C MET A 1 92.38 3.37 84.92
N LEU A 2 91.54 3.89 84.01
CA LEU A 2 90.61 3.16 83.12
C LEU A 2 89.68 2.31 83.97
N HIS A 3 88.43 2.77 84.08
CA HIS A 3 87.26 2.15 83.44
C HIS A 3 86.71 1.00 84.29
N ASP A 4 85.40 0.82 84.25
CA ASP A 4 84.66 -0.30 84.83
C ASP A 4 84.12 -0.07 86.24
N LEU A 5 83.00 0.68 86.33
CA LEU A 5 81.88 0.37 87.24
C LEU A 5 80.61 1.22 86.98
N LEU A 6 80.50 1.87 85.81
CA LEU A 6 79.20 2.29 85.27
C LEU A 6 78.69 1.19 84.34
N PRO A 7 77.61 0.46 84.67
CA PRO A 7 76.88 -0.27 83.65
C PRO A 7 76.25 0.78 82.72
N TYR A 8 76.86 0.92 81.56
CA TYR A 8 76.22 1.15 80.27
C TYR A 8 74.70 0.96 80.34
N GLN A 9 73.92 2.00 80.02
CA GLN A 9 72.72 1.97 79.16
C GLN A 9 71.86 3.25 79.28
N TYR A 10 71.95 4.01 80.38
CA TYR A 10 71.03 5.15 80.60
C TYR A 10 71.34 6.44 79.82
N LYS A 11 72.49 6.54 79.14
CA LYS A 11 72.84 7.70 78.31
C LYS A 11 72.27 7.68 76.89
N LYS A 12 71.48 6.67 76.50
CA LYS A 12 71.02 6.49 75.11
C LYS A 12 69.57 6.89 74.80
N LYS A 13 68.75 7.26 75.79
CA LYS A 13 67.31 7.57 75.55
C LYS A 13 66.86 9.00 75.92
N LEU A 14 67.73 9.84 76.47
CA LEU A 14 67.33 11.18 76.98
C LEU A 14 67.69 12.35 76.06
N ALA A 15 68.16 12.11 74.83
CA ALA A 15 68.62 13.18 73.93
C ALA A 15 67.84 13.34 72.61
N ASN A 16 66.85 12.49 72.30
CA ASN A 16 66.08 12.61 71.07
C ASN A 16 64.61 12.87 71.39
N THR A 17 64.08 13.97 70.88
CA THR A 17 62.65 14.28 70.67
C THR A 17 61.94 13.29 69.73
N GLU A 18 62.44 12.06 69.59
CA GLU A 18 62.01 11.03 68.65
C GLU A 18 61.93 9.64 69.32
N ALA A 19 61.59 9.57 70.60
CA ALA A 19 61.16 8.29 71.17
C ALA A 19 59.81 7.91 70.55
N ARG A 20 59.83 7.08 69.50
CA ARG A 20 58.61 6.46 68.96
C ARG A 20 58.17 5.39 69.95
N ILE A 21 56.96 5.54 70.46
CA ILE A 21 56.28 4.51 71.26
C ILE A 21 55.72 3.50 70.25
N GLU A 22 56.15 2.25 70.33
CA GLU A 22 55.65 1.15 69.48
C GLU A 22 54.70 0.23 70.27
N ASN A 23 54.83 0.19 71.60
CA ASN A 23 54.00 -0.63 72.48
C ASN A 23 53.67 0.09 73.80
N PHE A 24 52.37 0.25 74.12
CA PHE A 24 51.90 0.91 75.33
C PHE A 24 52.21 0.16 76.64
N GLY A 25 52.54 -1.13 76.59
CA GLY A 25 53.00 -1.91 77.73
C GLY A 25 54.50 -1.72 77.99
N GLU A 26 55.34 -2.22 77.08
CA GLU A 26 56.80 -2.28 77.29
C GLU A 26 57.49 -0.91 77.27
N ASP A 27 57.10 -0.02 76.36
CA ASP A 27 57.78 1.28 76.19
C ASP A 27 57.40 2.28 77.27
N LEU A 28 56.29 2.05 77.98
CA LEU A 28 55.78 2.92 79.04
C LEU A 28 55.98 2.35 80.44
N ALA A 29 56.48 1.12 80.56
CA ALA A 29 56.69 0.45 81.85
C ALA A 29 57.69 1.17 82.75
N ASP A 30 58.68 1.86 82.16
CA ASP A 30 59.62 2.69 82.92
C ASP A 30 59.01 4.00 83.44
N SER A 31 57.78 4.32 83.02
CA SER A 31 56.99 5.50 83.38
C SER A 31 57.62 6.85 83.01
N VAL A 32 58.81 6.86 82.38
CA VAL A 32 59.55 8.08 82.03
C VAL A 32 58.85 8.82 80.88
N VAL A 33 58.40 8.06 79.89
CA VAL A 33 57.68 8.60 78.72
C VAL A 33 56.33 9.17 79.13
N LEU A 34 55.55 8.46 79.95
CA LEU A 34 54.27 8.94 80.49
C LEU A 34 54.43 10.24 81.29
N ALA A 35 55.44 10.32 82.17
CA ALA A 35 55.73 11.53 82.92
C ALA A 35 56.06 12.72 82.00
N THR A 36 56.80 12.46 80.92
CA THR A 36 57.16 13.48 79.93
C THR A 36 55.92 14.00 79.18
N VAL A 37 55.02 13.09 78.79
CA VAL A 37 53.75 13.44 78.12
C VAL A 37 52.85 14.28 79.03
N ILE A 38 52.67 13.87 80.29
CA ILE A 38 51.84 14.62 81.25
C ILE A 38 52.41 16.02 81.51
N ARG A 39 53.74 16.16 81.57
CA ARG A 39 54.41 17.46 81.68
C ARG A 39 54.17 18.35 80.47
N GLN A 40 54.19 17.80 79.26
CA GLN A 40 53.89 18.56 78.04
C GLN A 40 52.42 18.99 77.99
N ILE A 41 51.52 18.15 78.47
CA ILE A 41 50.08 18.41 78.51
C ILE A 41 49.73 19.55 79.48
N LYS A 42 50.38 19.63 80.64
CA LYS A 42 50.11 20.65 81.66
C LYS A 42 51.42 21.37 81.99
N ALA A 43 51.71 22.47 81.29
CA ALA A 43 52.82 23.38 81.61
C ALA A 43 52.57 24.08 82.96
N ASN A 44 52.65 23.33 84.07
CA ASN A 44 52.39 23.80 85.42
C ASN A 44 53.72 23.93 86.18
N PRO A 45 54.14 25.14 86.57
CA PRO A 45 55.44 25.36 87.23
C PRO A 45 55.58 24.68 88.60
N GLU A 46 54.49 24.25 89.23
CA GLU A 46 54.55 23.43 90.46
C GLU A 46 55.09 22.01 90.22
N LEU A 47 55.03 21.50 88.98
CA LEU A 47 55.66 20.23 88.57
C LEU A 47 57.17 20.36 88.32
N GLU A 48 57.72 21.58 88.23
CA GLU A 48 59.17 21.78 88.10
C GLU A 48 59.91 21.54 89.43
N ASN A 49 59.22 21.64 90.57
CA ASN A 49 59.84 21.59 91.90
C ASN A 49 59.72 20.24 92.64
N ILE A 50 59.05 19.24 92.06
CA ILE A 50 59.02 17.89 92.65
C ILE A 50 60.10 17.04 91.97
N ALA A 51 61.33 17.10 92.48
CA ALA A 51 62.30 15.99 92.51
C ALA A 51 62.44 15.10 91.26
N PHE A 52 62.20 15.59 90.04
CA PHE A 52 62.18 14.73 88.85
C PHE A 52 63.59 14.22 88.51
N ILE A 53 64.61 15.04 88.76
CA ILE A 53 66.01 14.68 88.48
C ILE A 53 66.60 13.81 89.61
N GLU A 54 66.14 13.95 90.85
CA GLU A 54 66.62 13.11 91.97
C GLU A 54 65.94 11.73 92.01
N ASN A 55 64.71 11.59 91.51
CA ASN A 55 63.99 10.31 91.41
C ASN A 55 64.11 9.60 90.06
N LEU A 56 64.78 10.15 89.04
CA LEU A 56 65.12 9.39 87.83
C LEU A 56 66.17 8.29 88.10
N ASN A 57 66.86 8.35 89.25
CA ASN A 57 67.66 7.25 89.82
C ASN A 57 66.86 6.34 90.77
N ALA A 58 65.56 6.60 91.00
CA ALA A 58 64.69 5.79 91.83
C ALA A 58 64.08 4.62 91.04
N ARG A 59 63.69 3.55 91.75
CA ARG A 59 63.06 2.36 91.15
C ARG A 59 61.80 2.77 90.37
N ALA A 60 61.57 2.14 89.22
CA ALA A 60 60.43 2.38 88.31
C ALA A 60 59.07 2.53 89.02
N GLN A 61 58.84 1.79 90.11
CA GLN A 61 57.61 1.86 90.92
C GLN A 61 57.34 3.25 91.54
N VAL A 62 58.39 3.99 91.92
CA VAL A 62 58.24 5.34 92.49
C VAL A 62 57.81 6.33 91.39
N ILE A 63 58.35 6.16 90.18
CA ILE A 63 58.00 6.96 89.01
C ILE A 63 56.56 6.67 88.60
N ALA A 64 56.16 5.40 88.52
CA ALA A 64 54.80 4.98 88.20
C ALA A 64 53.75 5.53 89.19
N THR A 65 54.07 5.51 90.49
CA THR A 65 53.19 6.07 91.54
C THR A 65 53.02 7.58 91.38
N THR A 66 54.12 8.27 91.06
CA THR A 66 54.11 9.71 90.84
C THR A 66 53.32 10.06 89.59
N VAL A 67 53.54 9.35 88.48
CA VAL A 67 52.79 9.50 87.21
C VAL A 67 51.30 9.31 87.45
N ASN A 68 50.90 8.28 88.19
CA ASN A 68 49.49 8.02 88.46
C ASN A 68 48.82 9.17 89.25
N SER A 69 49.51 9.70 90.26
CA SER A 69 49.03 10.89 90.99
C SER A 69 48.97 12.13 90.09
N MET A 70 49.94 12.31 89.20
CA MET A 70 49.93 13.40 88.23
C MET A 70 48.74 13.28 87.26
N CYS A 71 48.42 12.07 86.77
CA CYS A 71 47.24 11.81 85.94
C CYS A 71 45.95 12.27 86.62
N SER A 72 45.75 11.91 87.90
CA SER A 72 44.59 12.36 88.68
C SER A 72 44.48 13.89 88.72
N ASN A 73 45.62 14.57 88.90
CA ASN A 73 45.67 16.03 88.98
C ASN A 73 45.39 16.74 87.64
N VAL A 74 45.45 16.03 86.51
CA VAL A 74 45.06 16.55 85.18
C VAL A 74 43.61 16.16 84.84
N GLY A 75 42.86 15.58 85.77
CA GLY A 75 41.50 15.11 85.54
C GLY A 75 41.43 13.75 84.83
N GLY A 76 42.58 13.11 84.60
CA GLY A 76 42.67 11.72 84.15
C GLY A 76 42.13 10.79 85.23
N SER A 77 41.29 9.83 84.84
CA SER A 77 40.90 8.77 85.77
C SER A 77 42.03 7.74 85.86
N THR A 78 42.33 7.28 87.07
CA THR A 78 43.43 6.34 87.31
C THR A 78 42.98 4.91 87.01
N TRP A 79 42.84 4.60 85.72
CA TRP A 79 42.44 3.27 85.23
C TRP A 79 43.55 2.21 85.38
N ALA A 80 44.80 2.64 85.55
CA ALA A 80 45.94 1.79 85.85
C ALA A 80 46.50 2.12 87.24
N SER A 81 46.83 1.10 88.03
CA SER A 81 47.63 1.29 89.25
C SER A 81 49.11 1.54 88.90
N ALA A 82 49.91 1.98 89.86
CA ALA A 82 51.36 2.10 89.67
C ALA A 82 52.01 0.76 89.29
N GLU A 83 51.48 -0.34 89.85
CA GLU A 83 51.91 -1.70 89.57
C GLU A 83 51.50 -2.15 88.16
N ASP A 84 50.32 -1.78 87.68
CA ASP A 84 49.89 -2.05 86.30
C ASP A 84 50.80 -1.38 85.27
N ILE A 85 51.20 -0.13 85.54
CA ILE A 85 52.13 0.61 84.68
C ILE A 85 53.50 -0.08 84.71
N GLN A 86 54.04 -0.38 85.90
CA GLN A 86 55.37 -1.01 86.02
C GLN A 86 55.42 -2.39 85.35
N ASN A 87 54.35 -3.17 85.48
CA ASN A 87 54.26 -4.51 84.88
C ASN A 87 53.95 -4.47 83.38
N GLY A 88 53.78 -3.27 82.78
CA GLY A 88 53.49 -3.11 81.36
C GLY A 88 52.15 -3.70 80.95
N ASN A 89 51.13 -3.62 81.81
CA ASN A 89 49.79 -4.13 81.50
C ASN A 89 49.15 -3.25 80.41
N GLN A 90 49.25 -3.74 79.16
CA GLN A 90 48.92 -2.96 77.98
C GLN A 90 47.50 -2.38 77.99
N GLU A 91 46.49 -3.17 78.34
CA GLU A 91 45.09 -2.71 78.36
C GLU A 91 44.86 -1.57 79.35
N ASN A 92 45.43 -1.69 80.55
CA ASN A 92 45.30 -0.68 81.60
C ASN A 92 46.10 0.59 81.28
N VAL A 93 47.31 0.45 80.74
CA VAL A 93 48.14 1.60 80.34
C VAL A 93 47.55 2.31 79.12
N GLU A 94 46.98 1.58 78.15
CA GLU A 94 46.29 2.15 77.00
C GLU A 94 45.03 2.91 77.44
N ALA A 95 44.24 2.37 78.37
CA ALA A 95 43.09 3.07 78.95
C ALA A 95 43.50 4.35 79.70
N LEU A 96 44.64 4.32 80.42
CA LEU A 96 45.19 5.51 81.08
C LEU A 96 45.63 6.58 80.06
N VAL A 97 46.34 6.20 79.00
CA VAL A 97 46.77 7.11 77.94
C VAL A 97 45.57 7.68 77.18
N ALA A 98 44.57 6.85 76.87
CA ALA A 98 43.33 7.29 76.26
C ALA A 98 42.61 8.30 77.15
N SER A 99 42.50 8.06 78.46
CA SER A 99 41.91 9.01 79.42
C SER A 99 42.67 10.34 79.45
N LEU A 100 44.00 10.32 79.42
CA LEU A 100 44.83 11.54 79.31
C LEU A 100 44.58 12.27 78.00
N PHE A 101 44.49 11.55 76.88
CA PHE A 101 44.23 12.11 75.55
C PHE A 101 42.84 12.75 75.46
N TYR A 102 41.80 12.10 76.01
CA TYR A 102 40.44 12.61 76.05
C TYR A 102 40.34 13.90 76.88
N ASN A 103 40.94 13.91 78.07
CA ASN A 103 40.95 15.10 78.93
C ASN A 103 41.79 16.23 78.35
N PHE A 104 42.87 15.92 77.62
CA PHE A 104 43.73 16.94 77.01
C PHE A 104 43.09 17.61 75.78
N LEU A 105 42.47 16.83 74.89
CA LEU A 105 41.91 17.38 73.65
C LEU A 105 40.51 17.97 73.80
N SER A 106 39.90 17.90 74.99
CA SER A 106 38.52 18.36 75.22
C SER A 106 37.53 17.75 74.22
N ILE A 107 37.78 16.52 73.77
CA ILE A 107 36.86 15.80 72.87
C ILE A 107 35.75 15.26 73.77
N ASN A 108 34.62 15.97 73.80
CA ASN A 108 33.40 15.47 74.42
C ASN A 108 32.97 14.20 73.67
N MET A 109 33.06 13.05 74.33
CA MET A 109 32.38 11.84 73.86
C MET A 109 30.87 12.13 73.80
N PRO A 110 30.17 11.63 72.78
CA PRO A 110 28.72 11.77 72.72
C PRO A 110 28.12 11.17 73.99
N THR A 111 27.24 11.95 74.60
CA THR A 111 26.45 11.54 75.76
C THR A 111 25.61 10.32 75.41
N GLU A 112 25.20 9.55 76.43
CA GLU A 112 24.31 8.39 76.25
C GLU A 112 23.06 8.75 75.44
N ALA A 113 22.52 9.96 75.64
CA ALA A 113 21.39 10.48 74.87
C ALA A 113 21.72 10.69 73.37
N GLU A 114 22.91 11.18 73.04
CA GLU A 114 23.34 11.36 71.65
C GLU A 114 23.61 10.00 70.98
N ILE A 115 24.10 9.01 71.74
CA ILE A 115 24.28 7.63 71.27
C ILE A 115 22.91 6.98 70.98
N ASP A 116 21.93 7.16 71.85
CA ASP A 116 20.56 6.65 71.65
C ASP A 116 19.87 7.28 70.44
N GLU A 117 20.07 8.59 70.22
CA GLU A 117 19.55 9.30 69.06
C GLU A 117 20.19 8.80 67.76
N LEU A 118 21.50 8.53 67.77
CA LEU A 118 22.20 7.89 66.65
C LEU A 118 21.67 6.48 66.36
N TYR A 119 21.38 5.67 67.38
CA TYR A 119 20.80 4.33 67.17
C TYR A 119 19.40 4.41 66.57
N LYS A 120 18.59 5.39 67.00
CA LYS A 120 17.26 5.64 66.43
C LYS A 120 17.34 6.05 64.96
N ASP A 121 18.29 6.90 64.60
CA ASP A 121 18.54 7.28 63.20
C ASP A 121 19.01 6.10 62.36
N ILE A 122 19.93 5.27 62.90
CA ILE A 122 20.38 4.04 62.24
C ILE A 122 19.21 3.10 61.95
N ASP A 123 18.30 2.91 62.89
CA ASP A 123 17.12 2.08 62.69
C ASP A 123 16.14 2.70 61.67
N GLY A 124 16.00 4.03 61.67
CA GLY A 124 15.28 4.76 60.63
C GLY A 124 15.87 4.53 59.23
N PHE A 125 17.19 4.59 59.09
CA PHE A 125 17.87 4.30 57.82
C PHE A 125 17.74 2.84 57.39
N LYS A 126 17.80 1.88 58.33
CA LYS A 126 17.55 0.47 58.01
C LYS A 126 16.16 0.25 57.43
N GLU A 127 15.15 0.92 57.98
CA GLU A 127 13.78 0.79 57.49
C GLU A 127 13.58 1.43 56.11
N GLN A 128 14.18 2.61 55.87
CA GLN A 128 14.23 3.21 54.54
C GLN A 128 14.93 2.28 53.52
N LEU A 129 16.04 1.65 53.91
CA LEU A 129 16.76 0.71 53.07
C LEU A 129 15.89 -0.51 52.71
N ARG A 130 15.12 -1.05 53.66
CA ARG A 130 14.16 -2.14 53.40
C ARG A 130 13.09 -1.71 52.40
N SER A 131 12.49 -0.54 52.61
CA SER A 131 11.48 0.01 51.69
C SER A 131 12.04 0.19 50.27
N CYS A 132 13.25 0.72 50.13
CA CYS A 132 13.93 0.82 48.83
C CYS A 132 14.18 -0.54 48.17
N ARG A 133 14.53 -1.58 48.94
CA ARG A 133 14.72 -2.94 48.40
C ARG A 133 13.42 -3.52 47.86
N VAL A 134 12.33 -3.38 48.59
CA VAL A 134 11.00 -3.83 48.15
C VAL A 134 10.56 -3.11 46.87
N CYS A 135 10.70 -1.78 46.82
CA CYS A 135 10.43 -1.00 45.61
C CYS A 135 11.28 -1.47 44.42
N ARG A 136 12.58 -1.73 44.64
CA ARG A 136 13.47 -2.25 43.59
C ARG A 136 12.99 -3.59 43.04
N GLU A 137 12.58 -4.52 43.91
CA GLU A 137 12.06 -5.83 43.49
C GLU A 137 10.79 -5.70 42.65
N GLN A 138 9.87 -4.80 43.04
CA GLN A 138 8.67 -4.51 42.25
C GLN A 138 9.01 -3.96 40.86
N TYR A 139 9.98 -3.04 40.77
CA TYR A 139 10.44 -2.52 39.48
C TYR A 139 11.10 -3.60 38.62
N LEU A 140 11.88 -4.52 39.20
CA LEU A 140 12.48 -5.63 38.45
C LEU A 140 11.42 -6.57 37.86
N VAL A 141 10.35 -6.86 38.59
CA VAL A 141 9.22 -7.65 38.06
C VAL A 141 8.54 -6.91 36.91
N LYS A 142 8.33 -5.59 37.06
CA LYS A 142 7.72 -4.78 36.01
C LYS A 142 8.59 -4.67 34.76
N ILE A 143 9.92 -4.56 34.92
CA ILE A 143 10.88 -4.58 33.80
C ILE A 143 10.77 -5.90 33.05
N LYS A 144 10.82 -7.04 33.74
CA LYS A 144 10.67 -8.36 33.09
C LYS A 144 9.36 -8.51 32.34
N TRP A 145 8.27 -7.99 32.90
CA TRP A 145 6.98 -8.00 32.22
C TRP A 145 7.01 -7.17 30.94
N LEU A 146 7.58 -5.97 30.98
CA LEU A 146 7.75 -5.11 29.80
C LEU A 146 8.67 -5.73 28.75
N GLU A 147 9.75 -6.41 29.15
CA GLU A 147 10.65 -7.13 28.24
C GLU A 147 9.89 -8.23 27.47
N ASN A 148 9.07 -9.02 28.17
CA ASN A 148 8.23 -10.05 27.54
C ASN A 148 7.20 -9.45 26.58
N ASP A 149 6.57 -8.34 26.96
CA ASP A 149 5.60 -7.65 26.11
C ASP A 149 6.27 -7.09 24.84
N VAL A 150 7.47 -6.52 24.95
CA VAL A 150 8.25 -6.06 23.80
C VAL A 150 8.61 -7.23 22.88
N GLU A 151 9.05 -8.37 23.41
CA GLU A 151 9.32 -9.57 22.61
C GLU A 151 8.07 -10.07 21.88
N SER A 152 6.91 -10.09 22.55
CA SER A 152 5.62 -10.48 21.98
C SER A 152 5.21 -9.54 20.84
N LEU A 153 5.35 -8.23 21.05
CA LEU A 153 5.06 -7.22 20.03
C LEU A 153 6.00 -7.34 18.83
N ASN A 154 7.28 -7.63 19.05
CA ASN A 154 8.25 -7.84 17.96
C ASN A 154 7.90 -9.06 17.12
N ARG A 155 7.52 -10.20 17.73
CA ARG A 155 7.05 -11.38 16.97
C ARG A 155 5.83 -11.06 16.14
N ARG A 156 4.85 -10.36 16.72
CA ARG A 156 3.63 -9.98 16.00
C ARG A 156 3.91 -9.00 14.87
N LYS A 157 4.90 -8.13 15.01
CA LYS A 157 5.37 -7.25 13.94
C LYS A 157 5.95 -8.07 12.79
N GLU A 158 6.83 -9.03 13.07
CA GLU A 158 7.44 -9.90 12.04
C GLU A 158 6.38 -10.72 11.29
N GLU A 159 5.38 -11.27 11.99
CA GLU A 159 4.25 -11.98 11.37
C GLU A 159 3.42 -11.08 10.45
N LEU A 160 3.17 -9.83 10.86
CA LEU A 160 2.44 -8.87 10.05
C LEU A 160 3.24 -8.43 8.82
N GLU A 161 4.55 -8.21 8.96
CA GLU A 161 5.44 -7.87 7.84
C GLU A 161 5.46 -9.02 6.81
N ALA A 162 5.63 -10.27 7.26
CA ALA A 162 5.56 -11.43 6.38
C ALA A 162 4.21 -11.54 5.64
N GLY A 163 3.09 -11.35 6.36
CA GLY A 163 1.76 -11.37 5.76
C GLY A 163 1.45 -10.17 4.85
N ILE A 164 2.19 -9.06 4.94
CA ILE A 164 2.13 -7.96 3.96
C ILE A 164 2.87 -8.37 2.69
N THR A 165 4.10 -8.89 2.81
CA THR A 165 4.90 -9.32 1.65
C THR A 165 4.22 -10.42 0.84
N GLU A 166 3.57 -11.39 1.51
CA GLU A 166 2.79 -12.43 0.83
C GLU A 166 1.63 -11.83 0.01
N ARG A 167 0.86 -10.92 0.61
CA ARG A 167 -0.27 -10.26 -0.06
C ARG A 167 0.16 -9.33 -1.20
N GLU A 168 1.33 -8.69 -1.08
CA GLU A 168 1.92 -7.91 -2.17
C GLU A 168 2.27 -8.81 -3.36
N GLY A 169 2.81 -10.01 -3.09
CA GLY A 169 3.03 -11.05 -4.10
C GLY A 169 1.74 -11.49 -4.79
N ASP A 170 0.73 -11.87 -4.01
CA ASP A 170 -0.59 -12.27 -4.54
C ASP A 170 -1.24 -11.16 -5.38
N HIS A 171 -1.11 -9.89 -4.95
CA HIS A 171 -1.61 -8.75 -5.70
C HIS A 171 -0.85 -8.57 -7.02
N ALA A 172 0.48 -8.72 -7.01
CA ALA A 172 1.29 -8.64 -8.22
C ALA A 172 0.89 -9.73 -9.23
N ASP A 173 0.72 -10.97 -8.77
CA ASP A 173 0.31 -12.11 -9.60
C ASP A 173 -1.09 -11.92 -10.19
N THR A 174 -2.04 -11.46 -9.38
CA THR A 174 -3.40 -11.17 -9.84
C THR A 174 -3.45 -9.99 -10.81
N SER A 175 -2.65 -8.94 -10.59
CA SER A 175 -2.50 -7.82 -11.53
C SER A 175 -1.94 -8.28 -12.87
N ALA A 176 -0.84 -9.04 -12.85
CA ALA A 176 -0.23 -9.58 -14.07
C ALA A 176 -1.18 -10.47 -14.86
N ARG A 177 -2.00 -11.29 -14.17
CA ARG A 177 -3.03 -12.11 -14.81
C ARG A 177 -4.14 -11.27 -15.44
N CYS A 178 -4.57 -10.20 -14.79
CA CYS A 178 -5.55 -9.27 -15.33
C CYS A 178 -5.01 -8.56 -16.58
N GLU A 179 -3.78 -8.07 -16.54
CA GLU A 179 -3.11 -7.44 -17.69
C GLU A 179 -3.03 -8.39 -18.88
N ALA A 180 -2.60 -9.64 -18.67
CA ALA A 180 -2.53 -10.65 -19.73
C ALA A 180 -3.91 -10.91 -20.37
N MET A 181 -4.97 -10.97 -19.57
CA MET A 181 -6.33 -11.17 -20.05
C MET A 181 -6.82 -9.96 -20.88
N VAL A 182 -6.50 -8.74 -20.45
CA VAL A 182 -6.84 -7.53 -21.21
C VAL A 182 -6.16 -7.56 -22.57
N THR A 183 -4.85 -7.84 -22.61
CA THR A 183 -4.10 -7.93 -23.88
C THR A 183 -4.66 -9.00 -24.81
N GLU A 184 -5.05 -10.17 -24.29
CA GLU A 184 -5.70 -11.22 -25.07
C GLU A 184 -7.02 -10.73 -25.68
N LYS A 185 -7.87 -10.09 -24.88
CA LYS A 185 -9.17 -9.56 -25.34
C LYS A 185 -9.05 -8.40 -26.32
N GLU A 186 -8.05 -7.55 -26.18
CA GLU A 186 -7.73 -6.55 -27.19
C GLU A 186 -7.35 -7.20 -28.52
N GLY A 187 -6.56 -8.27 -28.49
CA GLY A 187 -6.19 -9.05 -29.67
C GLY A 187 -7.37 -9.75 -30.35
N GLU A 188 -8.32 -10.29 -29.56
CA GLU A 188 -9.58 -10.84 -30.10
C GLU A 188 -10.44 -9.73 -30.73
N MET A 189 -10.56 -8.58 -30.07
CA MET A 189 -11.37 -7.46 -30.54
C MET A 189 -10.83 -6.91 -31.87
N LYS A 190 -9.50 -6.83 -32.02
CA LYS A 190 -8.86 -6.43 -33.27
C LYS A 190 -9.19 -7.41 -34.41
N ARG A 191 -9.11 -8.72 -34.15
CA ARG A 191 -9.48 -9.76 -35.14
C ARG A 191 -10.95 -9.66 -35.55
N ILE A 192 -11.85 -9.38 -34.61
CA ILE A 192 -13.27 -9.18 -34.89
C ILE A 192 -13.48 -7.92 -35.73
N ALA A 193 -12.79 -6.81 -35.40
CA ALA A 193 -12.88 -5.57 -36.17
C ALA A 193 -12.41 -5.77 -37.63
N GLU A 194 -11.28 -6.46 -37.82
CA GLU A 194 -10.78 -6.82 -39.16
C GLU A 194 -11.79 -7.67 -39.94
N ALA A 195 -12.42 -8.66 -39.29
CA ALA A 195 -13.45 -9.48 -39.91
C ALA A 195 -14.70 -8.69 -40.31
N ILE A 196 -15.13 -7.73 -39.49
CA ILE A 196 -16.24 -6.83 -39.80
C ILE A 196 -15.91 -6.00 -41.04
N THR A 197 -14.73 -5.38 -41.10
CA THR A 197 -14.32 -4.59 -42.27
C THR A 197 -14.27 -5.42 -43.55
N MET A 198 -13.82 -6.68 -43.49
CA MET A 198 -13.86 -7.58 -44.65
C MET A 198 -15.29 -7.87 -45.11
N LEU A 199 -16.22 -8.13 -44.18
CA LEU A 199 -17.63 -8.38 -44.48
C LEU A 199 -18.33 -7.14 -45.06
N GLU A 200 -18.03 -5.94 -44.55
CA GLU A 200 -18.55 -4.68 -45.07
C GLU A 200 -18.11 -4.43 -46.51
N ASN A 201 -16.84 -4.72 -46.84
CA ASN A 201 -16.34 -4.64 -48.20
C ASN A 201 -17.02 -5.66 -49.13
N ASP A 202 -17.17 -6.92 -48.71
CA ASP A 202 -17.86 -7.94 -49.50
C ASP A 202 -19.33 -7.56 -49.76
N LEU A 203 -20.02 -7.04 -48.73
CA LEU A 203 -21.40 -6.57 -48.85
C LEU A 203 -21.51 -5.40 -49.84
N THR A 204 -20.59 -4.44 -49.76
CA THR A 204 -20.54 -3.29 -50.68
C THR A 204 -20.36 -3.75 -52.12
N ASN A 205 -19.41 -4.65 -52.38
CA ASN A 205 -19.18 -5.22 -53.71
C ASN A 205 -20.43 -5.96 -54.25
N LYS A 206 -21.11 -6.74 -53.40
CA LYS A 206 -22.35 -7.44 -53.78
C LYS A 206 -23.50 -6.46 -54.07
N LEU A 207 -23.61 -5.36 -53.33
CA LEU A 207 -24.59 -4.31 -53.61
C LEU A 207 -24.32 -3.62 -54.96
N GLU A 208 -23.07 -3.36 -55.30
CA GLU A 208 -22.70 -2.81 -56.62
C GLU A 208 -23.04 -3.78 -57.76
N GLN A 209 -22.77 -5.07 -57.59
CA GLN A 209 -23.14 -6.11 -58.56
C GLN A 209 -24.66 -6.18 -58.73
N LEU A 210 -25.43 -6.19 -57.64
CA LEU A 210 -26.89 -6.17 -57.70
C LEU A 210 -27.43 -4.93 -58.40
N THR A 211 -26.80 -3.77 -58.17
CA THR A 211 -27.18 -2.51 -58.82
C THR A 211 -26.96 -2.60 -60.34
N THR A 212 -25.85 -3.19 -60.77
CA THR A 212 -25.55 -3.44 -62.19
C THR A 212 -26.57 -4.40 -62.81
N ILE A 213 -26.82 -5.55 -62.17
CA ILE A 213 -27.80 -6.54 -62.64
C ILE A 213 -29.20 -5.92 -62.78
N ASN A 214 -29.61 -5.08 -61.84
CA ASN A 214 -30.92 -4.43 -61.89
C ASN A 214 -31.01 -3.43 -63.06
N LYS A 215 -29.91 -2.70 -63.35
CA LYS A 215 -29.84 -1.81 -64.52
C LYS A 215 -29.94 -2.60 -65.83
N ASP A 216 -29.23 -3.72 -65.94
CA ASP A 216 -29.27 -4.58 -67.12
C ASP A 216 -30.65 -5.21 -67.31
N GLN A 217 -31.29 -5.68 -66.23
CA GLN A 217 -32.65 -6.19 -66.26
C GLN A 217 -33.64 -5.13 -66.75
N LYS A 218 -33.52 -3.89 -66.26
CA LYS A 218 -34.36 -2.79 -66.72
C LYS A 218 -34.18 -2.52 -68.22
N SER A 219 -32.93 -2.52 -68.70
CA SER A 219 -32.63 -2.34 -70.13
C SER A 219 -33.19 -3.48 -70.98
N MET A 220 -33.11 -4.73 -70.50
CA MET A 220 -33.71 -5.88 -71.17
C MET A 220 -35.23 -5.78 -71.23
N GLU A 221 -35.90 -5.35 -70.15
CA GLU A 221 -37.35 -5.20 -70.13
C GLU A 221 -37.80 -4.08 -71.08
N GLU A 222 -37.08 -2.95 -71.11
CA GLU A 222 -37.31 -1.86 -72.08
C GLU A 222 -37.15 -2.35 -73.53
N SER A 223 -36.12 -3.16 -73.80
CA SER A 223 -35.89 -3.77 -75.12
C SER A 223 -37.00 -4.74 -75.50
N LYS A 224 -37.41 -5.61 -74.56
CA LYS A 224 -38.51 -6.55 -74.73
C LYS A 224 -39.82 -5.81 -75.04
N ASP A 225 -40.15 -4.76 -74.31
CA ASP A 225 -41.34 -3.95 -74.55
C ASP A 225 -41.31 -3.30 -75.93
N ALA A 226 -40.16 -2.77 -76.36
CA ALA A 226 -39.99 -2.22 -77.69
C ALA A 226 -40.22 -3.27 -78.79
N ILE A 227 -39.66 -4.49 -78.63
CA ILE A 227 -39.86 -5.60 -79.57
C ILE A 227 -41.33 -6.04 -79.59
N VAL A 228 -41.98 -6.17 -78.44
CA VAL A 228 -43.40 -6.52 -78.34
C VAL A 228 -44.25 -5.46 -79.05
N GLN A 229 -43.96 -4.18 -78.86
CA GLN A 229 -44.67 -3.10 -79.52
C GLN A 229 -44.45 -3.10 -81.04
N ALA A 230 -43.22 -3.32 -81.50
CA ALA A 230 -42.91 -3.45 -82.92
C ALA A 230 -43.68 -4.62 -83.55
N ASN A 231 -43.73 -5.77 -82.85
CA ASN A 231 -44.49 -6.94 -83.30
C ASN A 231 -45.99 -6.68 -83.32
N LYS A 232 -46.56 -5.98 -82.34
CA LYS A 232 -47.97 -5.55 -82.35
C LYS A 232 -48.29 -4.67 -83.56
N ASN A 233 -47.45 -3.68 -83.84
CA ASN A 233 -47.62 -2.80 -85.00
C ASN A 233 -47.55 -3.59 -86.31
N ARG A 234 -46.61 -4.54 -86.41
CA ARG A 234 -46.46 -5.43 -87.56
C ARG A 234 -47.69 -6.32 -87.77
N ILE A 235 -48.24 -6.89 -86.70
CA ILE A 235 -49.47 -7.68 -86.74
C ILE A 235 -50.61 -6.81 -87.25
N PHE A 236 -50.78 -5.60 -86.73
CA PHE A 236 -51.83 -4.68 -87.16
C PHE A 236 -51.72 -4.31 -88.65
N GLU A 237 -50.50 -4.04 -89.15
CA GLU A 237 -50.24 -3.82 -90.57
C GLU A 237 -50.62 -5.05 -91.42
N LEU A 238 -50.25 -6.25 -90.97
CA LEU A 238 -50.55 -7.49 -91.68
C LEU A 238 -52.05 -7.80 -91.67
N GLU A 239 -52.75 -7.57 -90.56
CA GLU A 239 -54.20 -7.68 -90.45
C GLU A 239 -54.90 -6.71 -91.41
N GLY A 240 -54.43 -5.47 -91.50
CA GLY A 240 -54.92 -4.48 -92.47
C GLY A 240 -54.72 -4.93 -93.92
N LYS A 241 -53.54 -5.49 -94.26
CA LYS A 241 -53.28 -6.06 -95.58
C LYS A 241 -54.17 -7.27 -95.88
N VAL A 242 -54.39 -8.16 -94.91
CA VAL A 242 -55.30 -9.31 -95.06
C VAL A 242 -56.74 -8.85 -95.24
N ALA A 243 -57.20 -7.84 -94.50
CA ALA A 243 -58.52 -7.26 -94.66
C ALA A 243 -58.70 -6.65 -96.06
N ALA A 244 -57.71 -5.90 -96.56
CA ALA A 244 -57.72 -5.36 -97.92
C ALA A 244 -57.74 -6.48 -98.98
N LEU A 245 -56.95 -7.54 -98.80
CA LEU A 245 -56.98 -8.72 -99.69
C LEU A 245 -58.33 -9.44 -99.66
N LYS A 246 -58.94 -9.60 -98.47
CA LYS A 246 -60.28 -10.17 -98.33
C LYS A 246 -61.32 -9.31 -99.06
N ALA A 247 -61.28 -7.99 -98.88
CA ALA A 247 -62.17 -7.05 -99.57
C ALA A 247 -61.98 -7.09 -101.09
N GLY A 248 -60.73 -7.17 -101.56
CA GLY A 248 -60.40 -7.35 -102.97
C GLY A 248 -60.92 -8.69 -103.52
N ASN A 249 -60.77 -9.78 -102.76
CA ASN A 249 -61.30 -11.09 -103.14
C ASN A 249 -62.83 -11.12 -103.15
N THR A 250 -63.51 -10.49 -102.19
CA THR A 250 -64.98 -10.38 -102.22
C THR A 250 -65.44 -9.56 -103.42
N HIS A 251 -64.78 -8.45 -103.73
CA HIS A 251 -65.10 -7.64 -104.92
C HIS A 251 -64.89 -8.42 -106.22
N MET A 252 -63.79 -9.17 -106.35
CA MET A 252 -63.57 -10.07 -107.49
C MET A 252 -64.60 -11.20 -107.56
N LYS A 253 -65.01 -11.75 -106.42
CA LYS A 253 -66.06 -12.75 -106.35
C LYS A 253 -67.43 -12.19 -106.77
N ASP A 254 -67.79 -10.99 -106.33
CA ASP A 254 -69.03 -10.31 -106.71
C ASP A 254 -69.04 -9.98 -108.22
N LEU A 255 -67.89 -9.59 -108.78
CA LEU A 255 -67.69 -9.42 -110.23
C LEU A 255 -67.89 -10.73 -111.02
N LEU A 256 -67.40 -11.86 -110.48
CA LEU A 256 -67.53 -13.18 -111.12
C LEU A 256 -68.94 -13.77 -110.97
N ASP A 257 -69.63 -13.51 -109.86
CA ASP A 257 -70.99 -14.00 -109.56
C ASP A 257 -72.09 -13.17 -110.27
N GLY A 258 -71.71 -12.15 -111.06
CA GLY A 258 -72.62 -11.38 -111.92
C GLY A 258 -73.61 -10.48 -111.16
N LYS A 259 -73.36 -10.22 -109.87
CA LYS A 259 -74.23 -9.39 -109.05
C LYS A 259 -73.85 -7.92 -109.15
N GLY A 260 -74.49 -7.27 -110.10
CA GLY A 260 -74.69 -5.82 -110.07
C GLY A 260 -73.59 -4.98 -110.69
N THR A 261 -73.27 -5.20 -111.98
CA THR A 261 -73.14 -4.08 -112.95
C THR A 261 -73.03 -4.48 -114.42
N SER A 262 -73.42 -3.53 -115.26
CA SER A 262 -73.47 -3.57 -116.72
C SER A 262 -72.09 -3.75 -117.36
N ALA A 263 -72.06 -4.23 -118.62
CA ALA A 263 -70.85 -4.54 -119.39
C ALA A 263 -69.77 -3.43 -119.42
N ALA A 264 -70.12 -2.16 -119.12
CA ALA A 264 -69.18 -1.05 -119.03
C ALA A 264 -68.23 -1.15 -117.81
N GLU A 265 -68.67 -1.70 -116.69
CA GLU A 265 -67.84 -1.80 -115.48
C GLU A 265 -66.88 -3.00 -115.51
N LEU A 266 -67.27 -4.08 -116.18
CA LEU A 266 -66.40 -5.24 -116.40
C LEU A 266 -65.18 -4.86 -117.27
N GLN A 267 -65.38 -3.94 -118.22
CA GLN A 267 -64.31 -3.42 -119.08
C GLN A 267 -63.38 -2.45 -118.33
N ALA A 268 -63.92 -1.65 -117.39
CA ALA A 268 -63.13 -0.80 -116.49
C ALA A 268 -62.32 -1.62 -115.47
N ALA A 269 -62.89 -2.70 -114.93
CA ALA A 269 -62.20 -3.61 -114.02
C ALA A 269 -61.06 -4.39 -114.71
N LEU A 270 -61.24 -4.78 -115.99
CA LEU A 270 -60.18 -5.36 -116.82
C LEU A 270 -59.03 -4.38 -117.08
N ALA A 271 -59.35 -3.10 -117.34
CA ALA A 271 -58.34 -2.05 -117.50
C ALA A 271 -57.59 -1.76 -116.18
N LEU A 272 -58.29 -1.76 -115.04
CA LEU A 272 -57.67 -1.55 -113.73
C LEU A 272 -56.82 -2.76 -113.28
N SER A 273 -57.26 -3.98 -113.59
CA SER A 273 -56.49 -5.22 -113.36
C SER A 273 -55.22 -5.26 -114.21
N ALA A 274 -55.29 -4.86 -115.50
CA ALA A 274 -54.11 -4.73 -116.34
C ALA A 274 -53.14 -3.66 -115.80
N LYS A 275 -53.66 -2.54 -115.29
CA LYS A 275 -52.86 -1.48 -114.66
C LYS A 275 -52.22 -1.92 -113.34
N MET A 276 -52.94 -2.67 -112.51
CA MET A 276 -52.43 -3.26 -111.25
C MET A 276 -51.41 -4.38 -111.51
N SER A 277 -51.56 -5.15 -112.58
CA SER A 277 -50.59 -6.14 -113.04
C SER A 277 -49.31 -5.49 -113.56
N ALA A 278 -49.45 -4.38 -114.31
CA ALA A 278 -48.31 -3.56 -114.74
C ALA A 278 -47.60 -2.91 -113.55
N GLU A 279 -48.33 -2.41 -112.55
CA GLU A 279 -47.75 -1.81 -111.34
C GLU A 279 -47.09 -2.87 -110.44
N LYS A 280 -47.68 -4.06 -110.31
CA LYS A 280 -47.00 -5.20 -109.64
C LYS A 280 -45.72 -5.59 -110.37
N SER A 281 -45.74 -5.64 -111.70
CA SER A 281 -44.53 -5.90 -112.49
C SER A 281 -43.50 -4.79 -112.32
N ARG A 282 -43.92 -3.52 -112.22
CA ARG A 282 -43.05 -2.37 -111.94
C ARG A 282 -42.41 -2.44 -110.55
N VAL A 283 -43.19 -2.77 -109.51
CA VAL A 283 -42.69 -2.91 -108.14
C VAL A 283 -41.76 -4.13 -108.00
N VAL A 284 -42.06 -5.23 -108.67
CA VAL A 284 -41.16 -6.40 -108.73
C VAL A 284 -39.87 -6.06 -109.47
N MET A 285 -39.94 -5.32 -110.58
CA MET A 285 -38.75 -4.82 -111.27
C MET A 285 -37.95 -3.85 -110.40
N GLU A 286 -38.56 -2.87 -109.73
CA GLU A 286 -37.86 -1.97 -108.79
C GLU A 286 -37.22 -2.73 -107.61
N TYR A 287 -37.86 -3.77 -107.10
CA TYR A 287 -37.30 -4.62 -106.06
C TYR A 287 -36.12 -5.44 -106.59
N LEU A 288 -36.23 -6.02 -107.79
CA LEU A 288 -35.14 -6.72 -108.46
C LEU A 288 -33.98 -5.77 -108.80
N THR A 289 -34.25 -4.52 -109.20
CA THR A 289 -33.23 -3.49 -109.41
C THR A 289 -32.56 -3.10 -108.09
N LYS A 290 -33.31 -2.94 -107.00
CA LYS A 290 -32.73 -2.66 -105.68
C LYS A 290 -31.87 -3.82 -105.17
N VAL A 291 -32.30 -5.06 -105.37
CA VAL A 291 -31.52 -6.25 -105.02
C VAL A 291 -30.29 -6.37 -105.92
N GLY A 292 -30.41 -6.07 -107.22
CA GLY A 292 -29.29 -6.01 -108.16
C GLY A 292 -28.25 -4.97 -107.77
N ASN A 293 -28.66 -3.73 -107.49
CA ASN A 293 -27.77 -2.67 -107.02
C ASN A 293 -27.10 -3.04 -105.68
N LEU A 294 -27.80 -3.72 -104.77
CA LEU A 294 -27.21 -4.19 -103.52
C LEU A 294 -26.17 -5.30 -103.77
N LEU A 295 -26.44 -6.19 -104.74
CA LEU A 295 -25.49 -7.21 -105.17
C LEU A 295 -24.26 -6.58 -105.82
N ASP A 296 -24.44 -5.58 -106.70
CA ASP A 296 -23.34 -4.85 -107.34
C ASP A 296 -22.50 -4.09 -106.30
N THR A 297 -23.13 -3.49 -105.28
CA THR A 297 -22.40 -2.83 -104.17
C THR A 297 -21.61 -3.85 -103.34
N ILE A 298 -22.14 -5.06 -103.14
CA ILE A 298 -21.42 -6.15 -102.46
C ILE A 298 -20.29 -6.70 -103.35
N ILE A 299 -20.47 -6.73 -104.67
CA ILE A 299 -19.44 -7.14 -105.64
C ILE A 299 -18.33 -6.09 -105.74
N GLU A 300 -18.64 -4.80 -105.70
CA GLU A 300 -17.65 -3.70 -105.63
C GLU A 300 -16.91 -3.63 -104.28
N GLN A 301 -17.50 -4.17 -103.20
CA GLN A 301 -16.88 -4.25 -101.88
C GLN A 301 -16.17 -5.59 -101.60
N LEU A 302 -16.11 -6.50 -102.58
CA LEU A 302 -15.27 -7.69 -102.51
C LEU A 302 -13.80 -7.31 -102.78
N PRO A 303 -12.88 -7.55 -101.84
CA PRO A 303 -11.49 -7.12 -101.99
C PRO A 303 -10.77 -7.92 -103.08
N GLU A 304 -10.19 -7.21 -104.06
CA GLU A 304 -9.24 -7.79 -105.00
C GLU A 304 -8.03 -8.34 -104.25
N ARG A 305 -7.73 -9.62 -104.50
CA ARG A 305 -6.51 -10.25 -104.01
C ARG A 305 -5.30 -9.75 -104.80
N HIS A 306 -4.31 -9.30 -104.01
CA HIS A 306 -2.87 -9.53 -104.11
C HIS A 306 -1.92 -8.41 -104.57
N CYS A 307 -0.89 -8.26 -103.71
CA CYS A 307 0.51 -7.95 -103.95
C CYS A 307 1.00 -6.48 -103.88
N ALA A 308 1.65 -6.22 -102.73
CA ALA A 308 3.05 -5.79 -102.59
C ALA A 308 3.40 -4.28 -102.56
N ASP A 309 4.10 -3.98 -101.45
CA ASP A 309 5.27 -3.12 -101.26
C ASP A 309 5.19 -1.58 -101.09
N HIS A 310 5.63 -1.19 -99.88
CA HIS A 310 6.59 -0.13 -99.53
C HIS A 310 6.22 1.37 -99.64
N THR A 311 6.18 2.07 -98.48
CA THR A 311 7.17 3.10 -98.01
C THR A 311 6.55 4.24 -97.15
N GLY A 312 7.27 4.65 -96.09
CA GLY A 312 7.24 5.99 -95.43
C GLY A 312 6.19 6.23 -94.33
N SER A 313 6.54 6.26 -93.03
CA SER A 313 7.02 7.44 -92.23
C SER A 313 5.95 8.54 -92.09
N ALA A 314 5.54 9.09 -90.94
CA ALA A 314 6.16 9.28 -89.61
C ALA A 314 5.10 9.50 -88.50
N ASP A 315 5.57 9.41 -87.24
CA ASP A 315 5.09 9.99 -85.97
C ASP A 315 3.67 9.67 -85.48
N GLY A 316 3.41 9.30 -84.23
CA GLY A 316 4.13 9.25 -82.95
C GLY A 316 3.00 9.15 -81.91
N SER A 317 2.98 8.24 -80.95
CA SER A 317 3.62 8.39 -79.64
C SER A 317 2.92 7.40 -78.69
N ALA A 318 3.70 6.48 -78.11
CA ALA A 318 3.76 6.02 -76.70
C ALA A 318 2.45 5.88 -75.88
N THR A 319 2.20 4.85 -75.08
CA THR A 319 2.92 3.67 -74.53
C THR A 319 1.84 2.84 -73.79
N ASP A 320 1.74 1.52 -73.93
CA ASP A 320 2.42 0.49 -73.09
C ASP A 320 1.93 0.53 -71.62
N THR A 321 1.43 -0.53 -70.96
CA THR A 321 2.01 -1.88 -70.80
C THR A 321 1.01 -2.94 -70.26
N THR A 322 1.02 -4.14 -70.88
CA THR A 322 1.07 -5.54 -70.35
C THR A 322 0.12 -6.04 -69.23
N ASN A 323 -0.64 -7.15 -69.40
CA ASN A 323 -0.26 -8.60 -69.37
C ASN A 323 0.43 -9.03 -68.04
N ASP A 324 0.20 -10.17 -67.36
CA ASP A 324 -0.30 -11.53 -67.64
C ASP A 324 -0.70 -12.15 -66.27
N SER A 325 -1.75 -12.98 -66.12
CA SER A 325 -1.85 -14.45 -66.29
C SER A 325 -1.19 -15.33 -65.20
N GLU A 326 -1.92 -16.43 -64.89
CA GLU A 326 -1.58 -17.66 -64.13
C GLU A 326 -1.68 -17.60 -62.58
N ASN A 327 -2.22 -18.58 -61.82
CA ASN A 327 -2.71 -19.94 -62.09
C ASN A 327 -3.48 -20.49 -60.85
N THR A 328 -4.48 -21.38 -61.07
CA THR A 328 -4.89 -22.63 -60.32
C THR A 328 -4.92 -22.68 -58.77
N THR A 329 -5.83 -23.34 -58.02
CA THR A 329 -6.56 -24.62 -58.21
C THR A 329 -7.56 -24.86 -57.04
N GLU A 330 -8.69 -25.50 -57.35
CA GLU A 330 -9.50 -26.50 -56.58
C GLU A 330 -9.87 -26.36 -55.08
N GLY A 331 -11.15 -26.62 -54.79
CA GLY A 331 -11.65 -26.93 -53.43
C GLY A 331 -13.17 -27.06 -53.33
N THR A 332 -13.66 -28.28 -53.46
CA THR A 332 -15.07 -28.75 -53.44
C THR A 332 -15.82 -28.57 -52.11
N VAL A 333 -17.13 -28.30 -52.26
CA VAL A 333 -18.33 -28.55 -51.44
C VAL A 333 -18.18 -29.36 -50.13
N SER A 334 -18.72 -28.83 -49.02
CA SER A 334 -19.61 -29.59 -48.12
C SER A 334 -20.53 -28.69 -47.30
N ALA A 335 -21.79 -29.10 -47.20
CA ALA A 335 -22.90 -28.41 -46.53
C ALA A 335 -23.17 -29.04 -45.16
N GLU A 336 -23.48 -28.20 -44.17
CA GLU A 336 -24.29 -28.48 -42.97
C GLU A 336 -24.46 -27.10 -42.29
N GLY A 337 -25.64 -26.50 -42.17
CA GLY A 337 -26.86 -27.09 -41.64
C GLY A 337 -26.90 -26.86 -40.14
N ASN A 338 -27.21 -25.63 -39.67
CA ASN A 338 -27.84 -25.49 -38.37
C ASN A 338 -28.70 -24.23 -38.23
N ALA A 339 -29.90 -24.48 -37.72
CA ALA A 339 -31.04 -23.60 -37.71
C ALA A 339 -30.88 -22.43 -36.72
N ILE A 340 -31.28 -21.25 -37.18
CA ILE A 340 -31.66 -20.12 -36.33
C ILE A 340 -33.12 -20.34 -35.91
N PRO A 341 -33.46 -20.33 -34.60
CA PRO A 341 -34.81 -20.03 -34.18
C PRO A 341 -35.00 -18.51 -34.08
N ARG A 342 -36.07 -18.06 -34.72
CA ARG A 342 -36.66 -16.72 -34.68
C ARG A 342 -37.05 -16.30 -33.26
N SER A 343 -36.69 -15.06 -32.94
CA SER A 343 -37.48 -14.01 -32.25
C SER A 343 -38.59 -14.42 -31.28
N GLU A 344 -38.42 -14.03 -30.01
CA GLU A 344 -39.51 -13.49 -29.19
C GLU A 344 -39.14 -12.09 -28.70
N SER A 345 -40.06 -11.17 -28.93
CA SER A 345 -40.07 -9.76 -28.56
C SER A 345 -40.11 -9.58 -27.04
N VAL A 346 -39.16 -8.81 -26.49
CA VAL A 346 -39.19 -8.34 -25.10
C VAL A 346 -39.20 -6.81 -25.12
N SER A 347 -40.39 -6.22 -25.10
CA SER A 347 -40.60 -4.76 -25.03
C SER A 347 -41.10 -4.27 -23.67
N GLU A 348 -40.88 -5.02 -22.57
CA GLU A 348 -41.37 -4.63 -21.23
C GLU A 348 -40.29 -4.51 -20.14
N VAL A 349 -38.99 -4.61 -20.45
CA VAL A 349 -37.91 -4.66 -19.42
C VAL A 349 -37.15 -3.32 -19.21
N ASN A 350 -37.58 -2.23 -19.86
CA ASN A 350 -36.83 -0.96 -19.81
C ASN A 350 -37.18 -0.04 -18.62
N GLY A 351 -38.25 -0.30 -17.87
CA GLY A 351 -38.64 0.50 -16.71
C GLY A 351 -37.77 0.26 -15.47
N ASP A 352 -37.63 -1.00 -15.06
CA ASP A 352 -36.94 -1.40 -13.83
C ASP A 352 -35.42 -1.11 -13.88
N TYR A 353 -34.82 -1.14 -15.07
CA TYR A 353 -33.37 -0.91 -15.22
C TYR A 353 -32.98 0.55 -14.98
N LEU A 354 -33.86 1.50 -15.29
CA LEU A 354 -33.61 2.92 -15.08
C LEU A 354 -33.75 3.31 -13.60
N GLU A 355 -34.69 2.69 -12.89
CA GLU A 355 -34.92 2.92 -11.47
C GLU A 355 -33.80 2.31 -10.60
N GLU A 356 -33.34 1.10 -10.94
CA GLU A 356 -32.19 0.46 -10.30
C GLU A 356 -30.90 1.26 -10.54
N LYS A 357 -30.69 1.77 -11.76
CA LYS A 357 -29.55 2.65 -12.10
C LYS A 357 -29.58 3.97 -11.31
N ALA A 358 -30.76 4.53 -11.05
CA ALA A 358 -30.92 5.72 -10.22
C ALA A 358 -30.59 5.44 -8.75
N ARG A 359 -31.06 4.32 -8.18
CA ARG A 359 -30.71 3.90 -6.81
C ARG A 359 -29.22 3.64 -6.64
N LEU A 360 -28.57 2.98 -7.61
CA LEU A 360 -27.13 2.71 -7.56
C LEU A 360 -26.30 4.00 -7.61
N ARG A 361 -26.72 5.00 -8.40
CA ARG A 361 -26.09 6.33 -8.40
C ARG A 361 -26.24 7.04 -7.07
N GLN A 362 -27.45 7.03 -6.49
CA GLN A 362 -27.70 7.64 -5.20
C GLN A 362 -26.88 6.99 -4.06
N ASN A 363 -26.71 5.66 -4.11
CA ASN A 363 -25.89 4.93 -3.16
C ASN A 363 -24.39 5.25 -3.33
N ARG A 364 -23.90 5.33 -4.57
CA ARG A 364 -22.53 5.77 -4.88
C ARG A 364 -22.25 7.18 -4.34
N ASP A 365 -23.18 8.11 -4.52
CA ASP A 365 -23.01 9.49 -4.09
C ASP A 365 -23.04 9.61 -2.54
N LEU A 366 -23.82 8.78 -1.86
CA LEU A 366 -23.79 8.66 -0.39
C LEU A 366 -22.45 8.09 0.11
N GLN A 367 -21.92 7.06 -0.55
CA GLN A 367 -20.62 6.48 -0.21
C GLN A 367 -19.49 7.48 -0.42
N MET A 368 -19.52 8.25 -1.52
CA MET A 368 -18.55 9.31 -1.77
C MET A 368 -18.58 10.41 -0.70
N LYS A 369 -19.77 10.86 -0.28
CA LYS A 369 -19.90 11.83 0.83
C LYS A 369 -19.34 11.32 2.15
N VAL A 370 -19.53 10.03 2.45
CA VAL A 370 -18.96 9.42 3.66
C VAL A 370 -17.44 9.34 3.58
N LEU A 371 -16.89 9.01 2.40
CA LEU A 371 -15.44 8.98 2.18
C LEU A 371 -14.82 10.38 2.25
N GLU A 372 -15.48 11.40 1.70
CA GLU A 372 -15.05 12.80 1.81
C GLU A 372 -15.02 13.27 3.27
N GLY A 373 -16.07 12.98 4.05
CA GLY A 373 -16.10 13.33 5.47
C GLY A 373 -15.03 12.61 6.31
N LEU A 374 -14.71 11.36 5.97
CA LEU A 374 -13.61 10.62 6.62
C LEU A 374 -12.23 11.17 6.21
N ALA A 375 -12.07 11.60 4.96
CA ALA A 375 -10.83 12.22 4.48
C ALA A 375 -10.58 13.57 5.15
N GLU A 376 -11.61 14.39 5.32
CA GLU A 376 -11.54 15.66 6.06
C GLU A 376 -11.17 15.43 7.54
N GLN A 377 -11.81 14.48 8.23
CA GLN A 377 -11.45 14.13 9.61
C GLN A 377 -10.02 13.61 9.75
N LEU A 378 -9.53 12.86 8.77
CA LEU A 378 -8.16 12.39 8.73
C LEU A 378 -7.18 13.56 8.55
N ASN A 379 -7.50 14.52 7.68
CA ASN A 379 -6.69 15.72 7.47
C ASN A 379 -6.68 16.62 8.70
N GLU A 380 -7.82 16.84 9.37
CA GLU A 380 -7.86 17.56 10.65
C GLU A 380 -7.03 16.86 11.73
N GLY A 381 -7.09 15.53 11.79
CA GLY A 381 -6.26 14.74 12.70
C GLY A 381 -4.76 14.88 12.43
N LYS A 382 -4.36 14.86 11.14
CA LYS A 382 -2.97 15.09 10.71
C LYS A 382 -2.50 16.50 11.08
N GLN A 383 -3.32 17.51 10.84
CA GLN A 383 -2.99 18.90 11.16
C GLN A 383 -2.78 19.09 12.67
N LYS A 384 -3.71 18.58 13.50
CA LYS A 384 -3.57 18.62 14.97
C LYS A 384 -2.31 17.90 15.47
N THR A 385 -1.93 16.81 14.81
CA THR A 385 -0.71 16.05 15.15
C THR A 385 0.54 16.85 14.77
N ALA A 386 0.55 17.48 13.59
CA ALA A 386 1.64 18.34 13.15
C ALA A 386 1.82 19.55 14.08
N ASP A 387 0.72 20.22 14.46
CA ASP A 387 0.75 21.34 15.40
C ASP A 387 1.25 20.90 16.79
N HIS A 388 0.93 19.68 17.24
CA HIS A 388 1.45 19.14 18.49
C HIS A 388 2.95 18.84 18.42
N ILE A 389 3.43 18.27 17.31
CA ILE A 389 4.85 18.01 17.09
C ILE A 389 5.66 19.31 17.07
N GLU A 390 5.17 20.35 16.39
CA GLU A 390 5.85 21.64 16.33
C GLU A 390 5.93 22.31 17.70
N ASN A 391 4.84 22.26 18.49
CA ASN A 391 4.84 22.78 19.86
C ASN A 391 5.84 22.05 20.78
N GLU A 392 5.94 20.73 20.69
CA GLU A 392 6.93 19.95 21.47
C GLU A 392 8.36 20.21 20.99
N ARG A 393 8.56 20.45 19.68
CA ARG A 393 9.85 20.82 19.12
C ARG A 393 10.33 22.17 19.65
N VAL A 394 9.49 23.20 19.62
CA VAL A 394 9.81 24.53 20.16
C VAL A 394 10.17 24.44 21.65
N ARG A 395 9.43 23.64 22.41
CA ARG A 395 9.68 23.44 23.83
C ARG A 395 10.97 22.65 24.14
N LEU A 396 11.35 21.72 23.26
CA LEU A 396 12.65 21.05 23.34
C LEU A 396 13.81 22.01 23.07
N GLU A 397 13.65 22.94 22.12
CA GLU A 397 14.63 24.00 21.87
C GLU A 397 14.75 24.96 23.08
N GLU A 398 13.65 25.25 23.79
CA GLU A 398 13.67 26.01 25.05
C GLU A 398 14.39 25.26 26.18
N LEU A 399 14.13 23.96 26.33
CA LEU A 399 14.82 23.12 27.31
C LEU A 399 16.31 22.99 27.00
N GLN A 400 16.68 22.86 25.73
CA GLN A 400 18.08 22.82 25.31
C GLN A 400 18.79 24.15 25.55
N ARG A 401 18.13 25.30 25.35
CA ARG A 401 18.67 26.61 25.77
C ARG A 401 18.86 26.69 27.28
N ALA A 402 17.85 26.31 28.06
CA ALA A 402 17.95 26.36 29.52
C ALA A 402 19.08 25.46 30.08
N VAL A 403 19.34 24.32 29.43
CA VAL A 403 20.47 23.43 29.77
C VAL A 403 21.80 24.00 29.30
N ALA A 404 21.85 24.67 28.14
CA ALA A 404 23.05 25.35 27.66
C ALA A 404 23.43 26.55 28.55
N ASP A 405 22.44 27.33 28.99
CA ASP A 405 22.60 28.42 29.96
C ASP A 405 23.14 27.87 31.29
N TYR A 406 22.61 26.73 31.76
CA TYR A 406 23.10 26.02 32.96
C TYR A 406 24.55 25.53 32.85
N LEU A 407 24.98 25.10 31.66
CA LEU A 407 26.36 24.66 31.42
C LEU A 407 27.33 25.83 31.21
N GLN A 408 26.85 27.01 30.82
CA GLN A 408 27.64 28.23 30.69
C GLN A 408 27.79 29.01 32.01
N GLU A 409 26.83 28.91 32.94
CA GLU A 409 26.96 29.44 34.31
C GLU A 409 27.88 28.54 35.16
N GLY A 410 29.17 28.59 34.86
CA GLY A 410 30.21 27.90 35.63
C GLY A 410 30.32 28.46 37.07
N GLN A 411 30.40 27.53 38.04
CA GLN A 411 30.91 27.73 39.40
C GLN A 411 30.30 28.88 40.21
N ALA A 412 29.07 28.70 40.70
CA ALA A 412 28.57 29.44 41.87
C ALA A 412 28.36 28.48 43.06
N ASP A 413 28.48 29.02 44.27
CA ASP A 413 28.60 28.34 45.56
C ASP A 413 27.72 27.11 45.77
N ALA A 414 28.15 26.18 46.63
CA ALA A 414 27.46 24.90 46.91
C ALA A 414 25.96 25.03 47.26
N MET A 415 25.53 26.20 47.79
CA MET A 415 24.13 26.53 48.03
C MET A 415 23.31 26.74 46.75
N ASP A 416 23.89 27.35 45.71
CA ASP A 416 23.27 27.51 44.39
C ASP A 416 23.22 26.16 43.64
N GLY A 417 24.22 25.31 43.85
CA GLY A 417 24.21 23.92 43.37
C GLY A 417 23.03 23.12 43.92
N ILE A 418 22.72 23.25 45.21
CA ILE A 418 21.57 22.57 45.86
C ILE A 418 20.24 23.15 45.36
N ALA A 419 20.12 24.47 45.25
CA ALA A 419 18.90 25.11 44.74
C ALA A 419 18.62 24.69 43.28
N ASN A 420 19.65 24.62 42.44
CA ASN A 420 19.54 24.20 41.05
C ASN A 420 19.22 22.71 40.92
N MET A 421 19.80 21.85 41.74
CA MET A 421 19.50 20.41 41.73
C MET A 421 18.05 20.14 42.18
N LYS A 422 17.53 20.95 43.11
CA LYS A 422 16.12 20.93 43.52
C LYS A 422 15.19 21.38 42.39
N ARG A 423 15.60 22.37 41.59
CA ARG A 423 14.87 22.85 40.41
C ARG A 423 14.85 21.80 39.28
N PHE A 424 15.99 21.14 39.04
CA PHE A 424 16.11 20.03 38.08
C PHE A 424 15.24 18.83 38.49
N LEU A 425 15.26 18.44 39.76
CA LEU A 425 14.36 17.41 40.30
C LEU A 425 12.88 17.81 40.14
N GLY A 426 12.54 19.08 40.36
CA GLY A 426 11.21 19.62 40.12
C GLY A 426 10.76 19.45 38.66
N LEU A 427 11.62 19.79 37.70
CA LEU A 427 11.37 19.62 36.27
C LEU A 427 11.24 18.15 35.87
N MET A 428 12.07 17.26 36.44
CA MET A 428 11.95 15.81 36.23
C MET A 428 10.64 15.24 36.76
N ILE A 429 10.19 15.69 37.94
CA ILE A 429 8.91 15.30 38.53
C ILE A 429 7.74 15.81 37.67
N GLU A 430 7.81 17.04 37.16
CA GLU A 430 6.78 17.58 36.27
C GLU A 430 6.72 16.82 34.94
N LYS A 431 7.89 16.46 34.38
CA LYS A 431 7.98 15.61 33.18
C LYS A 431 7.40 14.22 33.43
N ALA A 432 7.70 13.59 34.56
CA ALA A 432 7.12 12.31 34.94
C ALA A 432 5.60 12.37 35.12
N LYS A 433 5.07 13.45 35.73
CA LYS A 433 3.62 13.68 35.85
C LYS A 433 2.94 13.83 34.48
N LYS A 434 3.55 14.58 33.55
CA LYS A 434 3.03 14.73 32.18
C LYS A 434 3.07 13.42 31.40
N GLN A 435 4.14 12.64 31.53
CA GLN A 435 4.22 11.31 30.93
C GLN A 435 3.17 10.37 31.51
N ALA A 436 2.92 10.39 32.81
CA ALA A 436 1.84 9.62 33.42
C ALA A 436 0.46 10.01 32.89
N MET A 437 0.20 11.30 32.68
CA MET A 437 -1.04 11.79 32.08
C MET A 437 -1.19 11.38 30.60
N GLN A 438 -0.11 11.43 29.82
CA GLN A 438 -0.09 10.95 28.43
C GLN A 438 -0.36 9.45 28.36
N ILE A 439 0.27 8.65 29.22
CA ILE A 439 0.04 7.21 29.32
C ILE A 439 -1.43 6.93 29.63
N GLY A 440 -2.02 7.60 30.61
CA GLY A 440 -3.44 7.42 30.93
C GLY A 440 -4.38 7.81 29.78
N THR A 441 -4.02 8.82 28.99
CA THR A 441 -4.81 9.22 27.80
C THR A 441 -4.71 8.18 26.68
N LEU A 442 -3.53 7.58 26.50
CA LEU A 442 -3.31 6.50 25.53
C LEU A 442 -4.02 5.22 25.96
N GLU A 443 -3.96 4.85 27.23
CA GLU A 443 -4.70 3.71 27.80
C GLU A 443 -6.21 3.86 27.56
N PHE A 444 -6.78 5.04 27.85
CA PHE A 444 -8.18 5.33 27.57
C PHE A 444 -8.53 5.20 26.07
N THR A 445 -7.63 5.62 25.19
CA THR A 445 -7.84 5.52 23.74
C THR A 445 -7.78 4.07 23.25
N ILE A 446 -6.88 3.26 23.82
CA ILE A 446 -6.78 1.82 23.54
C ILE A 446 -8.04 1.10 24.03
N GLU A 447 -8.51 1.39 25.23
CA GLU A 447 -9.77 0.87 25.80
C GLU A 447 -10.94 1.12 24.84
N LYS A 448 -11.08 2.35 24.35
CA LYS A 448 -12.15 2.73 23.41
C LYS A 448 -12.03 2.01 22.07
N LYS A 449 -10.81 1.79 21.56
CA LYS A 449 -10.58 1.01 20.33
C LYS A 449 -10.93 -0.47 20.52
N ASN A 450 -10.62 -1.05 21.67
CA ASN A 450 -10.98 -2.43 21.99
C ASN A 450 -12.50 -2.61 22.03
N GLN A 451 -13.22 -1.70 22.70
CA GLN A 451 -14.69 -1.69 22.70
C GLN A 451 -15.26 -1.59 21.29
N LEU A 452 -14.67 -0.77 20.42
CA LEU A 452 -15.11 -0.65 19.02
C LEU A 452 -14.85 -1.95 18.24
N ASN A 453 -13.71 -2.59 18.46
CA ASN A 453 -13.37 -3.88 17.85
C ASN A 453 -14.34 -4.98 18.29
N ASP A 454 -14.73 -5.02 19.56
CA ASP A 454 -15.72 -5.98 20.07
C ASP A 454 -17.08 -5.78 19.39
N VAL A 455 -17.53 -4.52 19.25
CA VAL A 455 -18.77 -4.18 18.54
C VAL A 455 -18.69 -4.57 17.05
N MET A 456 -17.55 -4.36 16.41
CA MET A 456 -17.37 -4.77 15.00
C MET A 456 -17.34 -6.29 14.86
N ALA A 457 -16.68 -7.01 15.76
CA ALA A 457 -16.68 -8.47 15.76
C ALA A 457 -18.10 -9.05 15.92
N GLU A 458 -18.90 -8.47 16.82
CA GLU A 458 -20.32 -8.80 17.01
C GLU A 458 -21.13 -8.58 15.72
N LYS A 459 -20.93 -7.43 15.04
CA LYS A 459 -21.61 -7.12 13.78
C LYS A 459 -21.20 -8.05 12.64
N VAL A 460 -19.92 -8.37 12.52
CA VAL A 460 -19.43 -9.32 11.52
C VAL A 460 -20.05 -10.70 11.74
N LYS A 461 -20.15 -11.14 13.00
CA LYS A 461 -20.82 -12.39 13.35
C LYS A 461 -22.30 -12.39 12.98
N GLN A 462 -23.03 -11.31 13.27
CA GLN A 462 -24.44 -11.16 12.87
C GLN A 462 -24.62 -11.22 11.34
N ILE A 463 -23.77 -10.53 10.58
CA ILE A 463 -23.80 -10.55 9.11
C ILE A 463 -23.52 -11.97 8.59
N ALA A 464 -22.55 -12.68 9.17
CA ALA A 464 -22.24 -14.06 8.80
C ALA A 464 -23.43 -15.00 9.08
N GLU A 465 -24.09 -14.85 10.23
CA GLU A 465 -25.28 -15.63 10.58
C GLU A 465 -26.47 -15.34 9.64
N GLU A 466 -26.68 -14.07 9.26
CA GLU A 466 -27.70 -13.69 8.28
C GLU A 466 -27.41 -14.24 6.88
N GLN A 467 -26.15 -14.20 6.44
CA GLN A 467 -25.70 -14.80 5.18
C GLN A 467 -25.93 -16.32 5.17
N MET A 468 -25.62 -17.01 6.28
CA MET A 468 -25.89 -18.44 6.42
C MET A 468 -27.39 -18.76 6.40
N LYS A 469 -28.23 -17.97 7.09
CA LYS A 469 -29.69 -18.12 7.04
C LYS A 469 -30.23 -17.94 5.63
N LYS A 470 -29.80 -16.89 4.90
CA LYS A 470 -30.18 -16.66 3.50
C LYS A 470 -29.72 -17.81 2.59
N GLY A 471 -28.50 -18.30 2.77
CA GLY A 471 -27.97 -19.45 2.03
C GLY A 471 -28.76 -20.75 2.27
N ASN A 472 -29.18 -21.00 3.52
CA ASN A 472 -29.99 -22.17 3.87
C ASN A 472 -31.43 -22.08 3.32
N ILE A 473 -32.03 -20.89 3.33
CA ILE A 473 -33.34 -20.64 2.68
C ILE A 473 -33.23 -20.92 1.17
N LEU A 474 -32.16 -20.44 0.52
CA LEU A 474 -31.93 -20.68 -0.92
C LEU A 474 -31.74 -22.17 -1.24
N LYS A 475 -31.01 -22.91 -0.39
CA LYS A 475 -30.83 -24.37 -0.52
C LYS A 475 -32.16 -25.11 -0.35
N ASN A 476 -32.99 -24.72 0.61
CA ASN A 476 -34.31 -25.31 0.84
C ASN A 476 -35.28 -25.01 -0.31
N MET A 477 -35.29 -23.79 -0.85
CA MET A 477 -36.07 -23.46 -2.07
C MET A 477 -35.62 -24.30 -3.28
N LYS A 478 -34.32 -24.51 -3.47
CA LYS A 478 -33.80 -25.37 -4.56
C LYS A 478 -34.20 -26.83 -4.37
N ARG A 479 -34.20 -27.36 -3.14
CA ARG A 479 -34.70 -28.72 -2.84
C ARG A 479 -36.19 -28.85 -3.10
N ASN A 480 -36.99 -27.88 -2.65
CA ASN A 480 -38.45 -27.87 -2.86
C ASN A 480 -38.84 -27.73 -4.34
N ARG A 481 -38.07 -26.98 -5.13
CA ARG A 481 -38.25 -26.93 -6.60
C ARG A 481 -37.96 -28.28 -7.27
N ARG A 482 -36.97 -29.04 -6.78
CA ARG A 482 -36.62 -30.36 -7.32
C ARG A 482 -37.67 -31.41 -6.97
N THR A 483 -38.24 -31.38 -5.76
CA THR A 483 -39.34 -32.28 -5.37
C THR A 483 -40.65 -31.92 -6.09
N SER A 484 -40.95 -30.64 -6.25
CA SER A 484 -42.11 -30.19 -7.02
C SER A 484 -42.04 -30.60 -8.50
N LYS A 485 -40.87 -30.46 -9.16
CA LYS A 485 -40.66 -30.97 -10.53
C LYS A 485 -40.80 -32.49 -10.66
N ARG A 486 -40.44 -33.25 -9.60
CA ARG A 486 -40.55 -34.70 -9.59
C ARG A 486 -42.00 -35.17 -9.44
N ASN A 487 -42.80 -34.44 -8.66
CA ASN A 487 -44.21 -34.74 -8.47
C ASN A 487 -45.04 -34.35 -9.70
N THR A 488 -44.72 -33.27 -10.40
CA THR A 488 -45.38 -32.90 -11.67
C THR A 488 -45.05 -33.84 -12.82
N ALA A 489 -43.90 -34.52 -12.78
CA ALA A 489 -43.53 -35.54 -13.76
C ALA A 489 -44.22 -36.90 -13.51
N ALA A 490 -44.64 -37.17 -12.27
CA ALA A 490 -45.33 -38.41 -11.90
C ALA A 490 -46.84 -38.37 -12.16
N THR A 491 -47.45 -37.19 -12.27
CA THR A 491 -48.88 -37.01 -12.58
C THR A 491 -49.18 -36.79 -14.06
N GLY A 492 -48.16 -36.82 -14.93
CA GLY A 492 -48.31 -36.67 -16.39
C GLY A 492 -48.26 -37.97 -17.18
N SER A 493 -48.33 -39.12 -16.51
CA SER A 493 -48.32 -40.46 -17.13
C SER A 493 -49.50 -41.33 -16.69
N GLU A 494 -50.69 -40.75 -16.63
CA GLU A 494 -51.96 -41.48 -16.66
C GLU A 494 -52.79 -41.04 -17.87
#